data_AF-A0A954RSG1-F1
#
_entry.id   AF-A0A954RSG1-F1
#
_cell.length_a   1.000
_cell.length_b   1.000
_cell.length_c   1.000
_cell.angle_alpha   90.00
_cell.angle_beta   90.00
_cell.angle_gamma   90.00
#
_symmetry.space_group_name_H-M   'P 1'
#
loop_
_entity.id
_entity.type
_entity.pdbx_description
1 polymer ?
#
loop_
_entity_poly.entity_id
_entity_poly.type
_entity_poly.pdbx_seq_one_letter_code
_entity_poly.pdbx_strand_id
1 'polypeptide(L)'
;RTKETFAANSFAGLRRPSIKGERLFPGAPPVMPHPLLLRDNCLSCHDGQSARPEIRCSHPQRQNCRQCHVAKADEMIADWRSAK
;
A
#
# COMPACT_ATOMS: atom_id res chain seq x y z
N ARG A 1 30.86 -5.06 -0.95
CA ARG A 1 30.50 -3.95 -0.03
C ARG A 1 30.96 -2.66 -0.69
N THR A 2 30.05 -1.78 -1.10
CA THR A 2 30.42 -0.52 -1.79
C THR A 2 31.17 0.39 -0.80
N LYS A 3 32.20 1.09 -1.28
CA LYS A 3 33.06 2.00 -0.50
C LYS A 3 32.51 3.44 -0.42
N GLU A 4 31.33 3.68 -0.99
CA GLU A 4 30.77 5.02 -1.12
C GLU A 4 29.94 5.43 0.11
N THR A 5 30.04 6.70 0.49
CA THR A 5 29.26 7.30 1.58
C THR A 5 27.81 7.43 1.15
N PHE A 6 26.87 6.95 1.98
CA PHE A 6 25.45 7.21 1.80
C PHE A 6 25.21 8.72 1.70
N ALA A 7 24.69 9.19 0.57
CA ALA A 7 24.30 10.58 0.37
C ALA A 7 22.87 10.82 0.87
N ALA A 8 22.61 12.02 1.39
CA ALA A 8 21.25 12.42 1.77
C ALA A 8 20.35 12.46 0.53
N ASN A 9 19.11 11.96 0.64
CA ASN A 9 18.10 12.09 -0.40
C ASN A 9 17.09 13.19 -0.04
N SER A 10 16.36 13.70 -1.04
CA SER A 10 15.34 14.73 -0.87
C SER A 10 13.95 14.13 -0.58
N PHE A 11 13.88 12.94 0.00
CA PHE A 11 12.60 12.29 0.26
C PHE A 11 11.86 12.99 1.41
N ALA A 12 10.85 13.78 1.07
CA ALA A 12 9.87 14.29 2.01
C ALA A 12 8.64 13.37 2.04
N GLY A 13 8.28 12.86 3.22
CA GLY A 13 7.05 12.09 3.39
C GLY A 13 5.80 12.93 3.12
N LEU A 14 4.79 12.34 2.48
CA LEU A 14 3.52 13.03 2.22
C LEU A 14 2.68 13.15 3.51
N ARG A 15 1.95 14.27 3.65
CA ARG A 15 1.01 14.48 4.75
C ARG A 15 -0.05 13.39 4.76
N ARG A 16 -0.23 12.74 5.91
CA ARG A 16 -1.19 11.64 6.09
C ARG A 16 -2.62 12.13 5.84
N PRO A 17 -3.38 11.52 4.92
CA PRO A 17 -4.83 11.75 4.83
C PRO A 17 -5.52 11.17 6.07
N SER A 18 -6.56 11.84 6.57
CA SER A 18 -7.36 11.46 7.76
C SER A 18 -8.18 10.16 7.60
N ILE A 19 -7.86 9.36 6.58
CA ILE A 19 -8.67 8.24 6.10
C ILE A 19 -8.44 7.03 7.01
N LYS A 20 -9.57 6.49 7.51
CA LYS A 20 -9.63 5.28 8.35
C LYS A 20 -9.11 4.07 7.57
N GLY A 21 -8.23 3.30 8.20
CA GLY A 21 -7.68 2.05 7.66
C GLY A 21 -6.72 1.45 8.67
N GLU A 22 -6.75 0.13 8.81
CA GLU A 22 -5.89 -0.62 9.72
C GLU A 22 -4.42 -0.48 9.30
N ARG A 23 -3.57 -0.15 10.28
CA ARG A 23 -2.17 0.25 10.11
C ARG A 23 -1.39 -0.16 11.35
N LEU A 24 -0.10 -0.44 11.19
CA LEU A 24 0.76 -0.76 12.31
C LEU A 24 1.03 0.45 13.23
N PHE A 25 1.23 1.64 12.65
CA PHE A 25 1.48 2.88 13.39
C PHE A 25 1.01 4.13 12.60
N PRO A 26 0.87 5.31 13.22
CA PRO A 26 0.53 6.55 12.51
C PRO A 26 1.55 6.87 11.41
N GLY A 27 1.09 6.94 10.16
CA GLY A 27 1.95 7.18 9.00
C GLY A 27 2.36 5.92 8.24
N ALA A 28 2.18 4.73 8.83
CA ALA A 28 2.34 3.47 8.09
C ALA A 28 1.32 3.39 6.93
N PRO A 29 1.68 2.69 5.83
CA PRO A 29 0.73 2.36 4.78
C PRO A 29 -0.45 1.56 5.35
N PRO A 30 -1.70 1.81 4.91
CA PRO A 30 -2.84 0.97 5.25
C PRO A 30 -2.70 -0.44 4.66
N VAL A 31 -3.20 -1.43 5.40
CA VAL A 31 -3.36 -2.80 4.88
C VAL A 31 -4.42 -2.82 3.77
N MET A 32 -4.32 -3.77 2.85
CA MET A 32 -5.34 -4.04 1.84
C MET A 32 -6.47 -4.86 2.48
N PRO A 33 -7.71 -4.32 2.55
CA PRO A 33 -8.83 -4.99 3.21
C PRO A 33 -9.61 -5.92 2.26
N HIS A 34 -9.01 -6.34 1.15
CA HIS A 34 -9.65 -7.17 0.14
C HIS A 34 -8.62 -8.06 -0.56
N PRO A 35 -9.06 -9.17 -1.19
CA PRO A 35 -8.18 -10.04 -1.95
C PRO A 35 -7.74 -9.38 -3.26
N LEU A 36 -6.60 -9.84 -3.78
CA LEU A 36 -6.02 -9.36 -5.05
C LEU A 36 -6.42 -10.18 -6.27
N LEU A 37 -7.01 -11.37 -6.08
CA LEU A 37 -7.42 -12.21 -7.20
C LEU A 37 -8.34 -11.42 -8.14
N LEU A 38 -7.92 -11.29 -9.41
CA LEU A 38 -8.57 -10.50 -10.47
C LEU A 38 -8.63 -8.97 -10.20
N ARG A 39 -7.74 -8.44 -9.34
CA ARG A 39 -7.66 -7.02 -8.94
C ARG A 39 -6.23 -6.47 -8.90
N ASP A 40 -5.38 -6.93 -9.82
CA ASP A 40 -3.97 -6.52 -9.83
C ASP A 40 -3.74 -5.08 -10.33
N ASN A 41 -4.67 -4.54 -11.14
CA ASN A 41 -4.62 -3.15 -11.60
C ASN A 41 -5.17 -2.16 -10.55
N CYS A 42 -4.36 -1.92 -9.52
CA CYS A 42 -4.68 -1.10 -8.33
C CYS A 42 -5.30 0.27 -8.68
N LEU A 43 -4.75 0.95 -9.70
CA LEU A 43 -5.15 2.31 -10.09
C LEU A 43 -6.54 2.37 -10.73
N SER A 44 -7.14 1.24 -11.11
CA SER A 44 -8.53 1.20 -11.62
C SER A 44 -9.54 1.72 -10.61
N CYS A 45 -9.24 1.57 -9.31
CA CYS A 45 -10.11 2.01 -8.22
C CYS A 45 -9.46 3.10 -7.36
N HIS A 46 -8.14 3.06 -7.22
CA HIS A 46 -7.39 3.96 -6.35
C HIS A 46 -6.93 5.25 -7.05
N ASP A 47 -7.21 5.43 -8.35
CA ASP A 47 -6.89 6.66 -9.06
C ASP A 47 -7.94 6.99 -10.14
N GLY A 48 -7.90 8.21 -10.67
CA GLY A 48 -8.80 8.69 -11.70
C GLY A 48 -10.12 9.28 -11.18
N GLN A 49 -11.01 9.66 -12.10
CA GLN A 49 -12.26 10.37 -11.82
C GLN A 49 -13.26 9.52 -11.01
N SER A 50 -13.22 8.21 -11.21
CA SER A 50 -14.13 7.23 -10.58
C SER A 50 -13.65 6.75 -9.22
N ALA A 51 -12.40 7.07 -8.83
CA ALA A 51 -11.88 6.71 -7.52
C ALA A 51 -12.63 7.47 -6.42
N ARG A 52 -13.12 6.73 -5.42
CA ARG A 52 -13.72 7.36 -4.26
C ARG A 52 -12.67 8.20 -3.52
N PRO A 53 -13.01 9.43 -3.05
CA PRO A 53 -12.05 10.31 -2.39
C PRO A 53 -11.34 9.65 -1.19
N GLU A 54 -12.02 8.74 -0.51
CA GLU A 54 -11.50 8.05 0.67
C GLU A 54 -10.44 6.99 0.33
N ILE A 55 -10.35 6.49 -0.90
CA ILE A 55 -9.38 5.46 -1.27
C ILE A 55 -8.36 5.96 -2.29
N ARG A 56 -8.44 7.22 -2.71
CA ARG A 56 -7.57 7.77 -3.74
C ARG A 56 -6.10 7.74 -3.27
N CYS A 57 -5.24 7.24 -4.14
CA CYS A 57 -3.80 7.15 -3.93
C CYS A 57 -3.19 8.55 -3.93
N SER A 58 -2.40 8.88 -2.91
CA SER A 58 -1.67 10.16 -2.85
C SER A 58 -0.33 10.12 -3.58
N HIS A 59 0.09 8.94 -4.05
CA HIS A 59 1.39 8.73 -4.69
C HIS A 59 1.30 7.73 -5.86
N PRO A 60 0.53 8.05 -6.92
CA PRO A 60 0.34 7.16 -8.07
C PRO A 60 1.65 6.84 -8.81
N GLN A 61 2.69 7.65 -8.63
CA GLN A 61 4.03 7.39 -9.17
C GLN A 61 4.71 6.14 -8.58
N ARG A 62 4.26 5.63 -7.43
CA ARG A 62 4.80 4.41 -6.80
C ARG A 62 4.09 3.17 -7.35
N GLN A 63 4.61 2.64 -8.46
CA GLN A 63 3.97 1.56 -9.22
C GLN A 63 3.92 0.20 -8.49
N ASN A 64 4.88 -0.08 -7.60
CA ASN A 64 4.89 -1.34 -6.85
C ASN A 64 4.15 -1.22 -5.51
N CYS A 65 2.82 -1.24 -5.55
CA CYS A 65 1.98 -1.00 -4.38
C CYS A 65 2.22 -2.03 -3.25
N ARG A 66 2.50 -3.29 -3.61
CA ARG A 66 2.73 -4.41 -2.68
C ARG A 66 4.05 -4.33 -1.92
N GLN A 67 4.93 -3.39 -2.29
CA GLN A 67 6.14 -3.12 -1.52
C GLN A 67 5.82 -2.53 -0.14
N CYS A 68 4.68 -1.82 -0.01
CA CYS A 68 4.29 -1.15 1.22
C CYS A 68 2.91 -1.59 1.72
N HIS A 69 1.96 -1.84 0.82
CA HIS A 69 0.62 -2.27 1.18
C HIS A 69 0.55 -3.81 1.19
N VAL A 70 0.27 -4.36 2.38
CA VAL A 70 0.18 -5.81 2.60
C VAL A 70 -1.28 -6.23 2.82
N ALA A 71 -1.62 -7.47 2.48
CA ALA A 71 -2.93 -8.03 2.77
C ALA A 71 -3.19 -8.10 4.27
N LYS A 72 -4.45 -8.04 4.67
CA LYS A 72 -4.81 -8.24 6.08
C LYS A 72 -4.41 -9.65 6.53
N ALA A 73 -3.88 -9.77 7.74
CA ALA A 73 -3.34 -11.02 8.27
C ALA A 73 -4.36 -12.18 8.25
N ASP A 74 -5.63 -11.88 8.53
CA ASP A 74 -6.70 -12.89 8.53
C ASP A 74 -6.88 -13.57 7.16
N GLU A 75 -6.76 -12.81 6.06
CA GLU A 75 -6.82 -13.37 4.71
C GLU A 75 -5.59 -14.23 4.40
N MET A 76 -4.40 -13.78 4.82
CA MET A 76 -3.15 -14.50 4.58
C MET A 76 -3.07 -15.83 5.34
N ILE A 77 -3.60 -15.87 6.57
CA ILE A 77 -3.69 -17.10 7.36
C ILE A 77 -4.73 -18.08 6.79
N ALA A 78 -5.85 -17.57 6.27
CA ALA A 78 -6.87 -18.39 5.62
C ALA A 78 -6.33 -19.06 4.35
N ASP A 79 -5.59 -18.33 3.53
CA ASP A 79 -4.98 -18.87 2.30
C ASP A 79 -3.94 -19.96 2.62
N TRP A 80 -3.07 -19.73 3.62
CA TRP A 80 -2.08 -20.72 4.06
C TRP A 80 -2.72 -21.98 4.67
N ARG A 81 -3.81 -21.85 5.43
CA ARG A 81 -4.56 -22.99 5.98
C ARG A 81 -5.30 -23.79 4.92
N SER A 82 -5.69 -23.14 3.82
CA SER A 82 -6.41 -23.78 2.70
C SER A 82 -5.47 -24.45 1.70
N ALA A 83 -4.17 -24.10 1.70
CA ALA A 83 -3.13 -24.70 0.87
C ALA A 83 -2.54 -25.99 1.46
N LYS A 84 -3.22 -26.61 2.44
CA LYS A 84 -2.79 -27.82 3.14
C LYS A 84 -3.84 -28.92 3.07
#